data_AF-A0A358QSR6-F1
#
_entry.id   AF-A0A358QSR6-F1
#
_cell.length_a   1.000
_cell.length_b   1.000
_cell.length_c   1.000
_cell.angle_alpha   90.00
_cell.angle_beta   90.00
_cell.angle_gamma   90.00
#
_symmetry.space_group_name_H-M   'P 1'
#
loop_
_entity.id
_entity.type
_entity.pdbx_description
1 polymer ?
#
loop_
_entity_poly.entity_id
_entity_poly.type
_entity_poly.pdbx_seq_one_letter_code
_entity_poly.pdbx_strand_id
1 'polypeptide(L)'
;MTEAVQEIPARLECAYCIRNQCHGGECKKQHHFDYNEKNCLVFKMDPRGCIREGNTTISIPLYENIPPLNVWSDDWVLCDVETAIRILEIKALNWNAKKGCLVIHCRFEYYINEYHPDYSKKAMLKLVKS
;
A
#
# COMPACT_ATOMS: atom_id res chain seq x y z
N MET A 1 8.01 -19.24 25.37
CA MET A 1 7.46 -19.43 24.02
C MET A 1 8.23 -18.50 23.12
N THR A 2 9.22 -19.02 22.39
CA THR A 2 10.06 -18.22 21.49
C THR A 2 9.29 -18.00 20.19
N GLU A 3 8.73 -16.81 20.01
CA GLU A 3 8.18 -16.37 18.73
C GLU A 3 9.29 -16.46 17.67
N ALA A 4 9.03 -17.22 16.61
CA ALA A 4 9.95 -17.30 15.48
C ALA A 4 9.99 -15.92 14.83
N VAL A 5 11.05 -15.16 15.10
CA VAL A 5 11.34 -13.89 14.42
C VAL A 5 11.54 -14.23 12.96
N GLN A 6 10.52 -14.00 12.14
CA GLN A 6 10.60 -14.20 10.71
C GLN A 6 11.71 -13.27 10.19
N GLU A 7 12.76 -13.83 9.59
CA GLU A 7 13.91 -13.05 9.12
C GLU A 7 13.44 -12.01 8.09
N ILE A 8 13.34 -10.76 8.53
CA ILE A 8 12.91 -9.64 7.70
C ILE A 8 14.05 -9.34 6.72
N PRO A 9 13.83 -9.41 5.39
CA PRO A 9 14.87 -9.11 4.41
C PRO A 9 15.45 -7.70 4.60
N ALA A 10 16.78 -7.57 4.57
CA ALA A 10 17.49 -6.30 4.73
C ALA A 10 17.16 -5.21 3.67
N ARG A 11 16.37 -5.58 2.64
CA ARG A 11 15.89 -4.71 1.55
C ARG A 11 14.66 -3.86 1.89
N LEU A 12 14.12 -3.97 3.09
CA LEU A 12 12.89 -3.28 3.53
C LEU A 12 13.22 -2.00 4.32
N GLU A 13 13.47 -0.92 3.59
CA GLU A 13 13.65 0.45 4.08
C GLU A 13 14.89 0.78 4.93
N CYS A 14 15.55 1.85 4.52
CA CYS A 14 16.72 2.42 5.17
C CYS A 14 16.40 3.82 5.73
N ALA A 15 17.25 4.31 6.64
CA ALA A 15 17.14 5.68 7.16
C ALA A 15 17.05 6.79 6.07
N TYR A 16 17.54 6.53 4.85
CA TYR A 16 17.41 7.44 3.71
C TYR A 16 15.97 7.52 3.17
N CYS A 17 15.23 6.40 3.11
CA CYS A 17 13.81 6.40 2.71
C CYS A 17 12.94 7.20 3.69
N ILE A 18 13.21 7.05 5.00
CA ILE A 18 12.53 7.81 6.05
C ILE A 18 12.79 9.32 5.91
N ARG A 19 14.06 9.71 5.71
CA ARG A 19 14.45 11.13 5.59
C ARG A 19 13.87 11.84 4.37
N ASN A 20 13.71 11.11 3.26
CA ASN A 20 13.20 11.69 2.01
C ASN A 20 11.68 11.52 1.84
N GLN A 21 10.96 11.07 2.88
CA GLN A 21 9.51 10.77 2.82
C GLN A 21 9.15 9.76 1.70
N CYS A 22 10.13 8.96 1.28
CA CYS A 22 9.98 7.86 0.32
C CYS A 22 9.76 6.53 1.07
N HIS A 23 9.17 6.59 2.26
CA HIS A 23 8.88 5.46 3.13
C HIS A 23 7.70 4.63 2.62
N GLY A 24 7.65 3.36 2.98
CA GLY A 24 6.73 2.39 2.45
C GLY A 24 7.25 1.68 1.22
N GLY A 25 8.41 1.05 1.18
CA GLY A 25 8.81 0.37 -0.05
C GLY A 25 10.07 -0.46 0.03
N GLU A 26 10.18 -1.44 -0.86
CA GLU A 26 11.47 -2.10 -1.08
C GLU A 26 12.44 -1.13 -1.74
N CYS A 27 13.67 -1.06 -1.24
CA CYS A 27 14.72 -0.29 -1.90
C CYS A 27 14.91 -0.81 -3.34
N LYS A 28 14.50 -0.02 -4.34
CA LYS A 28 14.66 -0.38 -5.75
C LYS A 28 16.15 -0.41 -6.08
N LYS A 29 16.63 -1.54 -6.63
CA LYS A 29 18.04 -1.75 -7.05
C LYS A 29 18.62 -0.63 -7.92
N GLN A 30 17.77 0.12 -8.64
CA GLN A 30 18.18 1.13 -9.61
C GLN A 30 18.71 2.44 -8.99
N HIS A 31 18.49 2.70 -7.70
CA HIS A 31 18.93 3.96 -7.07
C HIS A 31 20.28 3.88 -6.34
N HIS A 32 20.94 2.72 -6.35
CA HIS A 32 22.15 2.52 -5.56
C HIS A 32 23.24 1.85 -6.38
N PHE A 33 24.17 2.67 -6.87
CA PHE A 33 25.51 2.23 -7.21
C PHE A 33 26.16 1.66 -5.94
N ASP A 34 26.55 0.39 -5.98
CA ASP A 34 27.55 -0.25 -5.10
C ASP A 34 27.31 -0.34 -3.58
N TYR A 35 26.24 -0.99 -3.12
CA TYR A 35 26.18 -1.39 -1.71
C TYR A 35 25.98 -2.88 -1.45
N ASN A 36 27.08 -3.48 -1.00
CA ASN A 36 27.14 -4.68 -0.16
C ASN A 36 26.05 -4.66 0.91
N GLU A 37 25.41 -5.80 1.12
CA GLU A 37 24.34 -6.09 2.10
C GLU A 37 24.64 -5.70 3.56
N LYS A 38 25.85 -5.19 3.86
CA LYS A 38 26.37 -4.93 5.21
C LYS A 38 26.27 -3.48 5.70
N ASN A 39 25.92 -2.51 4.86
CA ASN A 39 26.11 -1.09 5.21
C ASN A 39 24.83 -0.24 5.22
N CYS A 40 23.67 -0.87 5.37
CA CYS A 40 22.46 -0.13 5.67
C CYS A 40 22.53 0.30 7.14
N LEU A 41 23.06 1.51 7.41
CA LEU A 41 23.47 1.95 8.76
C LEU A 41 22.35 1.91 9.81
N VAL A 42 21.08 2.02 9.41
CA VAL A 42 19.91 1.82 10.27
C VAL A 42 18.75 1.32 9.41
N PHE A 43 18.35 0.07 9.67
CA PHE A 43 17.11 -0.52 9.18
C PHE A 43 16.00 -0.26 10.20
N LYS A 44 14.87 0.30 9.75
CA LYS A 44 13.67 0.45 10.58
C LYS A 44 12.46 0.23 9.70
N MET A 45 11.74 -0.86 9.97
CA MET A 45 10.49 -1.20 9.28
C MET A 45 9.46 -0.08 9.51
N ASP A 46 8.87 0.44 8.43
CA ASP A 46 7.68 1.29 8.54
C ASP A 46 6.54 0.45 9.12
N PRO A 47 5.83 0.90 10.16
CA PRO A 47 4.72 0.15 10.73
C PRO A 47 3.61 -0.18 9.71
N ARG A 48 3.44 0.66 8.68
CA ARG A 48 2.49 0.45 7.57
C ARG A 48 2.96 -0.62 6.58
N GLY A 49 4.24 -1.01 6.63
CA GLY A 49 4.85 -1.96 5.70
C GLY A 49 5.25 -1.31 4.38
N CYS A 50 5.30 -2.10 3.30
CA CYS A 50 5.77 -1.65 2.00
C CYS A 50 4.63 -1.29 1.04
N ILE A 51 4.93 -0.40 0.09
CA ILE A 51 4.05 -0.07 -1.02
C ILE A 51 4.12 -1.20 -2.04
N ARG A 52 2.94 -1.69 -2.40
CA ARG A 52 2.72 -2.62 -3.51
C ARG A 52 1.79 -1.99 -4.52
N GLU A 53 1.91 -2.43 -5.77
CA GLU A 53 1.00 -2.07 -6.84
C GLU A 53 0.02 -3.21 -7.09
N GLY A 54 -1.22 -2.85 -7.44
CA GLY A 54 -2.26 -3.81 -7.79
C GLY A 54 -3.24 -3.24 -8.80
N ASN A 55 -4.03 -4.13 -9.40
CA ASN A 55 -5.25 -3.75 -10.10
C ASN A 55 -6.43 -4.15 -9.22
N THR A 56 -7.38 -3.24 -9.04
CA THR A 56 -8.61 -3.55 -8.30
C THR A 56 -9.80 -2.81 -8.87
N THR A 57 -10.96 -3.19 -8.35
CA THR A 57 -12.21 -2.52 -8.60
C THR A 57 -12.68 -1.87 -7.31
N ILE A 58 -12.87 -0.56 -7.35
CA ILE A 58 -13.35 0.25 -6.24
C ILE A 58 -14.81 0.60 -6.50
N SER A 59 -15.67 0.50 -5.49
CA SER A 59 -17.06 0.98 -5.57
C SER A 59 -17.21 2.25 -4.76
N ILE A 60 -17.53 3.36 -5.42
CA ILE A 60 -17.74 4.67 -4.80
C ILE A 60 -19.25 4.96 -4.82
N PRO A 61 -19.89 5.16 -3.65
CA PRO A 61 -21.29 5.54 -3.58
C PRO A 61 -21.59 6.82 -4.37
N LEU A 62 -22.85 6.97 -4.80
CA LEU A 62 -23.35 8.26 -5.29
C LEU A 62 -23.03 9.37 -4.28
N TYR A 63 -22.61 10.54 -4.79
CA TYR A 63 -22.29 11.75 -4.03
C TYR A 63 -20.99 11.72 -3.21
N GLU A 64 -20.25 10.62 -3.22
CA GLU A 64 -18.91 10.57 -2.64
C GLU A 64 -17.86 11.04 -3.65
N ASN A 65 -16.79 11.67 -3.13
CA ASN A 65 -15.69 12.12 -3.96
C ASN A 65 -14.80 10.94 -4.38
N ILE A 66 -14.40 10.96 -5.64
CA ILE A 66 -13.33 10.09 -6.13
C ILE A 66 -12.01 10.73 -5.68
N PRO A 67 -11.11 10.01 -4.99
CA PRO A 67 -9.84 10.58 -4.60
C PRO A 67 -9.03 10.98 -5.85
N PRO A 68 -8.27 12.08 -5.77
CA PRO A 68 -7.46 12.55 -6.89
C PRO A 68 -6.38 11.51 -7.27
N LEU A 69 -6.07 11.47 -8.56
CA LEU A 69 -5.01 10.60 -9.08
C LEU A 69 -3.63 11.01 -8.53
N ASN A 70 -2.78 10.00 -8.30
CA ASN A 70 -1.42 10.14 -7.79
C ASN A 70 -1.32 10.81 -6.39
N VAL A 71 -2.41 10.84 -5.64
CA VAL A 71 -2.46 11.34 -4.27
C VAL A 71 -2.79 10.18 -3.32
N TRP A 72 -2.13 10.14 -2.16
CA TRP A 72 -2.45 9.20 -1.10
C TRP A 72 -3.76 9.61 -0.42
N SER A 73 -4.69 8.67 -0.27
CA SER A 73 -5.95 8.80 0.46
C SER A 73 -6.02 7.69 1.50
N ASP A 74 -6.44 8.04 2.70
CA ASP A 74 -6.42 7.28 3.94
C ASP A 74 -7.78 6.66 4.31
N ASP A 75 -8.80 6.86 3.47
CA ASP A 75 -10.18 6.42 3.68
C ASP A 75 -10.42 4.92 3.32
N TRP A 76 -9.40 4.07 3.44
CA TRP A 76 -9.44 2.72 2.88
C TRP A 76 -9.10 1.65 3.91
N VAL A 77 -9.75 0.51 3.76
CA VAL A 77 -9.43 -0.73 4.49
C VAL A 77 -9.04 -1.79 3.50
N LEU A 78 -7.88 -2.39 3.73
CA LEU A 78 -7.37 -3.55 3.00
C LEU A 78 -7.12 -4.67 4.00
N CYS A 79 -7.70 -5.85 3.77
CA CYS A 79 -7.59 -6.98 4.69
C CYS A 79 -8.05 -6.66 6.13
N ASP A 80 -9.12 -5.87 6.27
CA ASP A 80 -9.67 -5.41 7.56
C ASP A 80 -8.71 -4.50 8.37
N VAL A 81 -7.67 -3.96 7.73
CA VAL A 81 -6.74 -2.97 8.30
C VAL A 81 -6.87 -1.65 7.54
N GLU A 82 -6.97 -0.55 8.27
CA GLU A 82 -6.92 0.80 7.69
C GLU A 82 -5.58 1.00 6.96
N THR A 83 -5.66 1.45 5.71
CA THR A 83 -4.50 1.66 4.86
C THR A 83 -4.71 2.88 3.99
N ALA A 84 -3.61 3.52 3.62
CA ALA A 84 -3.64 4.52 2.57
C ALA A 84 -3.48 3.86 1.21
N ILE A 85 -4.23 4.32 0.22
CA ILE A 85 -4.04 3.96 -1.18
C ILE A 85 -3.71 5.18 -2.02
N ARG A 86 -3.10 4.94 -3.17
CA ARG A 86 -2.87 5.96 -4.20
C ARG A 86 -3.32 5.43 -5.55
N ILE A 87 -4.37 6.03 -6.12
CA ILE A 87 -4.84 5.64 -7.46
C ILE A 87 -3.87 6.21 -8.49
N LEU A 88 -3.21 5.33 -9.26
CA LEU A 88 -2.27 5.73 -10.31
C LEU A 88 -2.98 5.99 -11.63
N GLU A 89 -3.98 5.16 -11.95
CA GLU A 89 -4.62 5.15 -13.26
C GLU A 89 -6.04 4.59 -13.18
N ILE A 90 -6.99 5.25 -13.85
CA ILE A 90 -8.34 4.74 -14.04
C ILE A 90 -8.43 4.09 -15.42
N LYS A 91 -8.75 2.80 -15.44
CA LYS A 91 -8.86 1.99 -16.66
C LYS A 91 -10.28 1.98 -17.23
N ALA A 92 -11.28 1.95 -16.35
CA ALA A 92 -12.69 1.96 -16.75
C ALA A 92 -13.59 2.48 -15.63
N LEU A 93 -14.73 3.04 -16.03
CA LEU A 93 -15.79 3.51 -15.14
C LEU A 93 -17.11 2.85 -15.56
N ASN A 94 -17.75 2.16 -14.63
CA ASN A 94 -19.03 1.49 -14.86
C ASN A 94 -20.07 1.96 -13.84
N TRP A 95 -21.28 2.22 -14.30
CA TRP A 95 -22.39 2.52 -13.41
C TRP A 95 -23.05 1.25 -12.89
N ASN A 96 -23.13 1.08 -11.57
CA ASN A 96 -23.97 0.03 -10.98
C ASN A 96 -25.31 0.60 -10.53
N ALA A 97 -26.28 0.63 -11.45
CA ALA A 97 -27.61 1.18 -11.22
C ALA A 97 -28.34 0.52 -10.05
N LYS A 98 -28.15 -0.78 -9.81
CA LYS A 98 -28.82 -1.52 -8.74
C LYS A 98 -28.34 -1.12 -7.34
N LYS A 99 -27.05 -0.79 -7.23
CA LYS A 99 -26.41 -0.45 -5.96
C LYS A 99 -26.26 1.06 -5.75
N GLY A 100 -26.52 1.89 -6.76
CA GLY A 100 -26.34 3.33 -6.70
C GLY A 100 -24.87 3.72 -6.48
N CYS A 101 -23.94 3.05 -7.15
CA CYS A 101 -22.51 3.33 -7.02
C CYS A 101 -21.78 3.36 -8.38
N LEU A 102 -20.74 4.19 -8.45
CA LEU A 102 -19.76 4.18 -9.52
C LEU A 102 -18.71 3.11 -9.23
N VAL A 103 -18.50 2.23 -10.20
CA VAL A 103 -17.51 1.17 -10.13
C VAL A 103 -16.29 1.59 -10.95
N ILE A 104 -15.16 1.80 -10.27
CA ILE A 104 -13.91 2.26 -10.85
C ILE A 104 -12.93 1.09 -10.94
N HIS A 105 -12.52 0.74 -12.16
CA HIS A 105 -11.41 -0.19 -12.38
C HIS A 105 -10.12 0.61 -12.46
N CYS A 106 -9.19 0.35 -11.54
CA CYS A 106 -7.99 1.17 -11.42
C CYS A 106 -6.74 0.36 -11.12
N ARG A 107 -5.60 0.95 -11.49
CA ARG A 107 -4.29 0.60 -10.96
C ARG A 107 -4.00 1.51 -9.78
N PHE A 108 -3.60 0.92 -8.66
CA PHE A 108 -3.39 1.64 -7.41
C PHE A 108 -2.18 1.08 -6.68
N GLU A 109 -1.64 1.91 -5.80
CA GLU A 109 -0.66 1.55 -4.80
C GLU A 109 -1.30 1.52 -3.42
N TYR A 110 -0.77 0.68 -2.54
CA TYR A 110 -1.25 0.55 -1.17
C TYR A 110 -0.11 0.11 -0.25
N TYR A 111 -0.22 0.47 1.03
CA TYR A 111 0.67 -0.03 2.07
C TYR A 111 0.25 -1.42 2.55
N ILE A 112 1.21 -2.33 2.69
CA ILE A 112 1.00 -3.68 3.22
C ILE A 112 2.21 -4.14 4.02
N ASN A 113 1.96 -4.59 5.25
CA ASN A 113 2.97 -5.18 6.12
C ASN A 113 2.86 -6.71 6.10
N GLU A 114 3.53 -7.35 5.14
CA GLU A 114 3.55 -8.82 4.99
C GLU A 114 4.24 -9.55 6.14
N TYR A 115 4.93 -8.81 7.02
CA TYR A 115 5.70 -9.33 8.16
C TYR A 115 4.99 -9.08 9.50
N HIS A 116 3.81 -8.45 9.49
CA HIS A 116 3.00 -8.30 10.69
C HIS A 116 2.42 -9.67 11.10
N PRO A 117 2.39 -10.02 12.40
CA PRO A 117 1.87 -11.32 12.87
C PRO A 117 0.43 -11.61 12.40
N ASP A 118 -0.39 -10.56 12.32
CA ASP A 118 -1.79 -10.65 11.89
C ASP A 118 -1.99 -10.59 10.37
N TYR A 119 -0.92 -10.64 9.57
CA TYR A 119 -1.03 -10.53 8.12
C TYR A 119 -1.80 -11.72 7.51
N SER A 120 -2.86 -11.41 6.75
CA SER A 120 -3.66 -12.39 6.01
C SER A 120 -3.71 -12.02 4.53
N LYS A 121 -3.43 -12.99 3.64
CA LYS A 121 -3.43 -12.83 2.17
C LYS A 121 -4.80 -12.57 1.54
N LYS A 122 -5.89 -12.52 2.32
CA LYS A 122 -7.24 -12.30 1.79
C LYS A 122 -7.46 -10.81 1.47
N ALA A 123 -6.87 -10.34 0.38
CA ALA A 123 -7.00 -8.97 -0.09
C ALA A 123 -8.43 -8.66 -0.54
N MET A 124 -9.15 -7.86 0.26
CA MET A 124 -10.36 -7.16 -0.18
C MET A 124 -10.21 -5.69 0.22
N LEU A 125 -10.11 -4.81 -0.78
CA LEU A 125 -10.10 -3.37 -0.56
C LEU A 125 -11.55 -2.87 -0.41
N LYS A 126 -11.82 -2.13 0.65
CA LYS A 126 -13.11 -1.49 0.92
C LYS A 126 -12.87 -0.04 1.32
N LEU A 127 -13.78 0.84 0.94
CA LEU A 127 -13.78 2.21 1.45
C LEU A 127 -14.28 2.17 2.91
N VAL A 128 -13.51 2.73 3.83
CA VAL A 128 -14.02 3.12 5.16
C VAL A 128 -14.75 4.41 4.92
N LYS A 129 -16.07 4.38 5.04
CA LYS A 129 -16.90 5.55 4.74
C LYS A 129 -16.44 6.82 5.47
N SER A 130 -16.74 7.94 4.81
CA SER A 130 -17.08 9.27 5.32
C SER A 130 -18.08 9.28 6.48
#